data_AF-A0AB37TKL2-F1
#
_entry.id   AF-A0AB37TKL2-F1
#
_cell.length_a   1.000
_cell.length_b   1.000
_cell.length_c   1.000
_cell.angle_alpha   90.00
_cell.angle_beta   90.00
_cell.angle_gamma   90.00
#
_symmetry.space_group_name_H-M   'P 1'
#
loop_
_entity.id
_entity.type
_entity.pdbx_description
1 polymer ?
#
loop_
_entity_poly.entity_id
_entity_poly.type
_entity_poly.pdbx_seq_one_letter_code
_entity_poly.pdbx_strand_id
1 'polypeptide(L)'
;MIKQLAKTNLTPEANKLKNGLVQETLQSLRMNKDNRFDLSAEEGINQAVDYLVDFHLHQKIENGEIQIITSPQNTSNRNEVEV
;
A
#
# COMPACT_ATOMS: atom_id res chain seq x y z
N MET A 1 3.70 4.69 20.24
CA MET A 1 2.43 5.47 20.22
C MET A 1 1.85 5.36 18.82
N ILE A 2 0.89 4.46 18.60
CA ILE A 2 0.26 4.29 17.28
C ILE A 2 -0.57 5.55 17.04
N LYS A 3 -0.15 6.40 16.10
CA LYS A 3 -1.01 7.47 15.60
C LYS A 3 -2.26 6.79 15.07
N GLN A 4 -3.41 6.99 15.73
CA GLN A 4 -4.68 6.75 15.08
C GLN A 4 -4.63 7.52 13.76
N LEU A 5 -4.55 6.80 12.65
CA LEU A 5 -4.84 7.36 11.35
C LEU A 5 -6.22 8.00 11.52
N ALA A 6 -6.29 9.32 11.44
CA ALA A 6 -7.54 10.06 11.47
C ALA A 6 -8.53 9.32 10.57
N LYS A 7 -9.82 9.31 10.92
CA LYS A 7 -10.89 8.79 10.05
C LYS A 7 -10.89 9.59 8.75
N THR A 8 -9.97 9.27 7.86
CA THR A 8 -9.94 9.74 6.50
C THR A 8 -11.13 9.07 5.84
N ASN A 9 -12.04 9.89 5.33
CA ASN A 9 -13.13 9.41 4.49
C ASN A 9 -12.50 8.94 3.18
N LEU A 10 -11.90 7.75 3.22
CA LEU A 10 -11.44 7.04 2.04
C LEU A 10 -12.65 6.77 1.15
N THR A 11 -12.44 6.86 -0.16
CA THR A 11 -13.47 6.44 -1.11
C THR A 11 -13.83 4.96 -0.87
N PRO A 12 -15.04 4.51 -1.27
CA PRO A 12 -15.41 3.10 -1.18
C PRO A 12 -14.36 2.17 -1.80
N GLU A 13 -13.74 2.58 -2.91
CA GLU A 13 -12.70 1.85 -3.63
C GLU A 13 -11.41 1.77 -2.80
N ALA A 14 -10.96 2.87 -2.21
CA ALA A 14 -9.79 2.89 -1.35
C ALA A 14 -9.99 2.05 -0.08
N ASN A 15 -11.20 2.06 0.49
CA ASN A 15 -11.55 1.18 1.61
C ASN A 15 -11.56 -0.29 1.21
N LYS A 16 -12.10 -0.61 0.02
CA LYS A 16 -12.08 -1.98 -0.52
C LYS A 16 -10.64 -2.47 -0.71
N LEU A 17 -9.77 -1.64 -1.29
CA LEU A 17 -8.35 -1.96 -1.45
C LEU A 17 -7.68 -2.22 -0.09
N LYS A 18 -7.80 -1.28 0.85
CA LYS A 18 -7.25 -1.42 2.21
C LYS A 18 -7.70 -2.72 2.88
N ASN A 19 -9.00 -3.00 2.84
CA ASN A 19 -9.55 -4.19 3.46
C ASN A 19 -9.03 -5.47 2.78
N GLY A 20 -8.89 -5.47 1.44
CA GLY A 20 -8.29 -6.58 0.69
C GLY A 20 -6.84 -6.84 1.12
N LEU A 21 -6.00 -5.81 1.13
CA LEU A 21 -4.59 -5.92 1.55
C LEU A 21 -4.45 -6.44 2.98
N VAL A 22 -5.31 -5.99 3.90
CA VAL A 22 -5.32 -6.48 5.28
C VAL A 22 -5.67 -7.97 5.35
N GLN A 23 -6.70 -8.41 4.63
CA GLN A 23 -7.11 -9.82 4.63
C GLN A 23 -6.04 -10.73 4.03
N GLU A 24 -5.45 -10.33 2.90
CA GLU A 24 -4.39 -11.09 2.22
C GLU A 24 -3.13 -11.17 3.10
N THR A 25 -2.72 -10.05 3.73
CA THR A 25 -1.59 -10.03 4.66
C THR A 25 -1.82 -10.96 5.85
N LEU A 26 -2.99 -10.91 6.49
CA LEU A 26 -3.33 -11.80 7.60
C LEU A 26 -3.35 -13.27 7.18
N GLN A 27 -3.84 -13.57 5.98
CA GLN A 27 -3.82 -14.92 5.44
C GLN A 27 -2.38 -15.40 5.19
N SER A 28 -1.55 -14.57 4.58
CA SER A 28 -0.14 -14.86 4.36
C SER A 28 0.60 -15.11 5.67
N LEU A 29 0.41 -14.26 6.69
CA LEU A 29 0.99 -14.47 8.02
C LEU A 29 0.57 -15.79 8.66
N ARG A 30 -0.71 -16.19 8.52
CA ARG A 30 -1.21 -17.48 9.04
C ARG A 30 -0.64 -18.70 8.30
N MET A 31 -0.40 -18.55 7.00
CA MET A 31 0.14 -19.61 6.14
C MET A 31 1.66 -19.65 6.12
N ASN A 32 2.32 -18.58 6.58
CA ASN A 32 3.76 -18.46 6.57
C ASN A 32 4.38 -19.42 7.59
N LYS A 33 4.75 -20.60 7.09
CA LYS A 33 5.54 -21.60 7.82
C LYS A 33 7.04 -21.36 7.70
N ASP A 34 7.45 -20.42 6.85
CA ASP A 34 8.84 -20.02 6.78
C ASP A 34 9.08 -19.03 7.92
N ASN A 35 9.90 -19.41 8.89
CA ASN A 35 10.30 -18.58 10.04
C ASN A 35 11.16 -17.37 9.63
N ARG A 36 10.85 -16.71 8.50
CA ARG A 36 11.53 -15.52 7.98
C ARG A 36 11.37 -14.32 8.90
N PHE A 37 10.28 -14.28 9.65
CA PHE A 37 9.98 -13.20 10.59
C PHE A 37 9.76 -13.77 11.99
N ASP A 38 10.32 -13.10 12.99
CA ASP A 38 10.04 -13.40 14.39
C ASP A 38 8.70 -12.77 14.81
N LEU A 39 7.61 -13.52 14.63
CA LEU A 39 6.27 -13.06 14.99
C LEU A 39 6.01 -13.04 16.50
N SER A 40 6.98 -13.42 17.34
CA SER A 40 6.86 -13.33 18.80
C SER A 40 7.22 -11.94 19.34
N ALA A 41 7.92 -11.13 18.54
CA ALA A 41 8.34 -9.78 18.86
C ALA A 41 7.56 -8.74 18.03
N GLU A 42 7.24 -7.59 18.63
CA GLU A 42 6.56 -6.48 17.94
C GLU A 42 7.32 -6.04 16.67
N GLU A 43 8.65 -5.98 16.75
CA GLU A 43 9.51 -5.62 15.61
C GLU A 43 9.33 -6.60 14.43
N GLY A 44 9.36 -7.90 14.69
CA GLY A 44 9.20 -8.90 13.63
C GLY A 44 7.78 -8.95 13.07
N ILE A 45 6.77 -8.65 13.88
CA ILE A 45 5.39 -8.44 13.40
C ILE A 45 5.33 -7.24 12.44
N ASN A 46 5.92 -6.10 12.83
CA ASN A 46 5.92 -4.89 12.00
C ASN A 46 6.63 -5.14 10.66
N GLN A 47 7.80 -5.77 10.69
CA GLN A 47 8.55 -6.14 9.48
C GLN A 47 7.76 -7.08 8.57
N ALA A 48 7.09 -8.09 9.15
CA ALA A 48 6.30 -9.04 8.38
C ALA A 48 5.08 -8.37 7.72
N VAL A 49 4.38 -7.50 8.45
CA VAL A 49 3.23 -6.76 7.94
C VAL A 49 3.65 -5.80 6.82
N ASP A 50 4.71 -5.02 7.03
CA ASP A 50 5.23 -4.06 6.05
C ASP A 50 5.60 -4.76 4.73
N TYR A 51 6.43 -5.81 4.83
CA TYR A 51 6.83 -6.60 3.67
C TYR A 51 5.63 -7.21 2.91
N LEU A 52 4.66 -7.79 3.63
CA LEU A 52 3.53 -8.47 3.00
C LEU A 52 2.53 -7.49 2.37
N VAL A 53 2.29 -6.33 3.00
CA VAL A 53 1.45 -5.28 2.42
C VAL A 53 2.06 -4.80 1.11
N ASP A 54 3.36 -4.52 1.09
CA ASP A 54 4.08 -4.11 -0.13
C ASP A 54 4.04 -5.19 -1.21
N PHE A 55 4.26 -6.45 -0.83
CA PHE A 55 4.19 -7.59 -1.73
C PHE A 55 2.81 -7.69 -2.39
N HIS A 56 1.73 -7.68 -1.61
CA HIS A 56 0.37 -7.80 -2.13
C HIS A 56 -0.03 -6.58 -2.96
N LEU A 57 0.39 -5.37 -2.56
CA LEU A 57 0.16 -4.16 -3.34
C LEU A 57 0.84 -4.24 -4.71
N HIS A 58 2.11 -4.63 -4.76
CA HIS A 58 2.84 -4.81 -6.02
C HIS A 58 2.19 -5.86 -6.92
N GLN A 59 1.78 -7.02 -6.37
CA GLN A 59 1.09 -8.04 -7.17
C GLN A 59 -0.20 -7.49 -7.81
N LYS A 60 -0.98 -6.69 -7.08
CA LYS A 60 -2.20 -6.08 -7.63
C LYS A 60 -1.91 -5.06 -8.72
N ILE A 61 -0.79 -4.34 -8.63
CA ILE A 61 -0.33 -3.42 -9.68
C ILE A 61 0.11 -4.23 -10.92
N GLU A 62 0.93 -5.25 -10.75
CA GLU A 62 1.44 -6.10 -11.83
C GLU A 62 0.31 -6.85 -12.55
N ASN A 63 -0.72 -7.28 -11.81
CA ASN A 63 -1.91 -7.92 -12.35
C ASN A 63 -2.92 -6.93 -12.99
N GLY A 64 -2.66 -5.62 -12.91
CA GLY A 64 -3.56 -4.59 -13.44
C GLY A 64 -4.85 -4.38 -12.63
N GLU A 65 -4.95 -4.93 -11.42
CA GLU A 65 -6.08 -4.69 -10.49
C GLU A 65 -6.08 -3.24 -9.97
N ILE A 66 -4.89 -2.64 -9.87
CA ILE A 66 -4.68 -1.25 -9.46
C ILE A 66 -3.89 -0.54 -10.54
N GLN A 67 -4.43 0.59 -11.02
CA GLN A 67 -3.73 1.46 -11.95
C GLN A 67 -3.03 2.58 -11.19
N ILE A 68 -1.72 2.72 -11.39
CA ILE A 68 -0.98 3.88 -10.90
C ILE A 68 -1.18 5.02 -11.90
N ILE A 69 -1.98 6.01 -11.50
CA ILE A 69 -2.14 7.24 -12.27
C ILE A 69 -1.01 8.18 -11.85
N THR A 70 0.01 8.32 -12.70
CA THR A 70 0.99 9.39 -12.53
C THR A 70 0.40 10.65 -13.14
N SER A 71 0.14 11.66 -12.31
CA SER A 71 -0.17 12.99 -12.84
C SER A 71 1.10 13.49 -13.56
N PRO A 72 1.02 13.93 -14.83
CA PRO A 72 2.16 14.59 -15.45
C PRO A 72 2.50 15.80 -14.58
N GLN A 73 3.77 15.91 -14.16
CA GLN A 73 4.25 17.14 -13.55
C GLN A 73 3.97 18.26 -14.56
N ASN A 74 3.22 19.26 -14.13
CA ASN A 74 2.88 20.42 -14.93
C ASN A 74 4.18 21.20 -15.19
N THR A 75 4.96 20.79 -16.20
CA THR A 75 5.95 21.67 -16.82
C THR A 75 5.12 22.74 -17.51
N SER A 76 4.84 23.80 -16.76
CA SER A 76 4.32 25.06 -17.27
C SER A 76 5.30 25.54 -18.34
N ASN A 77 5.09 25.10 -19.58
CA ASN A 77 5.63 25.78 -20.74
C ASN A 77 4.88 27.10 -20.78
N ARG A 78 5.42 28.07 -20.03
CA ARG A 78 5.05 29.46 -20.14
C ARG A 78 5.45 29.86 -21.56
N ASN A 79 4.49 29.74 -22.49
CA ASN A 79 4.54 30.46 -23.74
C ASN A 79 4.53 31.94 -23.37
N GLU A 80 5.69 32.51 -23.10
CA GLU A 80 5.93 33.94 -23.23
C GLU A 80 5.99 34.22 -24.74
N VAL A 81 4.81 34.43 -25.33
CA VAL A 81 4.68 35.26 -26.53
C VAL A 81 4.21 36.62 -26.04
N GLU A 82 5.18 37.53 -25.91
CA GLU A 82 5.09 39.00 -25.92
C GLU A 82 6.58 39.41 -26.06
N VAL A 83 7.07 40.08 -27.11
CA VAL A 83 6.56 41.21 -27.91
C VAL A 83 7.16 41.15 -29.32
#